data_AF-A0A256LBZ8-F1
#
_entry.id   AF-A0A256LBZ8-F1
#
_cell.length_a   1.000
_cell.length_b   1.000
_cell.length_c   1.000
_cell.angle_alpha   90.00
_cell.angle_beta   90.00
_cell.angle_gamma   90.00
#
_symmetry.space_group_name_H-M   'P 1'
#
loop_
_entity.id
_entity.type
_entity.pdbx_description
1 polymer ?
#
loop_
_entity_poly.entity_id
_entity_poly.type
_entity_poly.pdbx_seq_one_letter_code
_entity_poly.pdbx_strand_id
1 'polypeptide(L)'
;MINRIILDLSKKNNSLNEIIRLRQGENNSTEIQATVTANNQVYDLGGSAVELHMKKPDYEVYVEKATINNNEIICKLTSDAVKFAGKATAYFQITNKNSVVTTEDFKLDILPALNPVKKKDPNEPQPIDLQILK
;
A
#
# COMPACT_ATOMS: atom_id res chain seq x y z
N MET A 1 -4.44 -0.40 -9.56
CA MET A 1 -4.16 -1.76 -9.04
C MET A 1 -5.05 -2.00 -7.82
N ILE A 2 -5.63 -3.20 -7.64
CA ILE A 2 -6.43 -3.54 -6.45
C ILE A 2 -5.65 -4.56 -5.61
N ASN A 3 -5.46 -4.26 -4.32
CA ASN A 3 -4.82 -5.14 -3.35
C ASN A 3 -5.86 -5.59 -2.33
N ARG A 4 -6.03 -6.90 -2.16
CA ARG A 4 -7.01 -7.47 -1.23
C ARG A 4 -6.31 -8.03 -0.01
N ILE A 5 -6.81 -7.69 1.16
CA ILE A 5 -6.29 -8.17 2.45
C ILE A 5 -7.43 -8.56 3.39
N ILE A 6 -7.13 -9.45 4.33
CA ILE A 6 -8.03 -9.83 5.42
C ILE A 6 -7.33 -9.43 6.72
N LEU A 7 -8.04 -8.73 7.60
CA LEU A 7 -7.51 -8.20 8.84
C LEU A 7 -8.38 -8.67 10.01
N ASP A 8 -7.78 -9.33 11.00
CA ASP A 8 -8.49 -9.83 12.17
C ASP A 8 -8.23 -8.95 13.41
N LEU A 9 -9.29 -8.32 13.93
CA LEU A 9 -9.24 -7.46 15.11
C LEU A 9 -8.78 -8.19 16.38
N SER A 10 -8.92 -9.52 16.42
CA SER A 10 -8.55 -10.36 17.56
C SER A 10 -7.11 -10.85 17.48
N LYS A 11 -6.43 -10.71 16.33
CA LYS A 11 -5.03 -11.13 16.15
C LYS A 11 -4.12 -9.90 16.15
N LYS A 12 -3.79 -9.39 17.34
CA LYS A 12 -2.78 -8.33 17.43
C LYS A 12 -1.40 -8.90 17.07
N ASN A 13 -0.71 -8.26 16.13
CA ASN A 13 0.63 -8.60 15.65
C ASN A 13 0.71 -9.89 14.79
N ASN A 14 -0.29 -10.19 13.95
CA ASN A 14 -0.12 -11.28 13.00
C ASN A 14 0.90 -10.86 11.92
N SER A 15 2.11 -11.40 12.00
CA SER A 15 3.20 -11.12 11.05
C SER A 15 3.01 -11.79 9.69
N LEU A 16 1.90 -12.50 9.49
CA LEU A 16 1.59 -13.28 8.29
C LEU A 16 0.80 -12.51 7.22
N ASN A 17 0.49 -11.23 7.44
CA ASN A 17 -0.24 -10.44 6.46
C ASN A 17 0.61 -10.27 5.18
N GLU A 18 -0.03 -10.47 4.03
CA GLU A 18 0.61 -10.28 2.73
C GLU A 18 1.20 -8.86 2.64
N ILE A 19 2.44 -8.77 2.17
CA ILE A 19 3.09 -7.47 1.96
C ILE A 19 2.53 -6.87 0.67
N ILE A 20 1.82 -5.76 0.79
CA ILE A 20 1.33 -5.01 -0.37
C ILE A 20 2.52 -4.31 -1.03
N ARG A 21 2.78 -4.63 -2.30
CA ARG A 21 3.86 -4.03 -3.07
C ARG A 21 3.33 -2.91 -3.95
N LEU A 22 3.83 -1.71 -3.74
CA LEU A 22 3.46 -0.51 -4.49
C LEU A 22 4.68 0.05 -5.22
N ARG A 23 4.47 1.02 -6.09
CA ARG A 23 5.56 1.75 -6.73
C ARG A 23 5.53 3.23 -6.39
N GLN A 24 6.70 3.79 -6.11
CA GLN A 24 6.86 5.23 -5.91
C GLN A 24 6.38 5.99 -7.14
N GLY A 25 5.57 7.02 -6.90
CA GLY A 25 4.99 7.83 -7.98
C GLY A 25 3.89 7.12 -8.78
N GLU A 26 3.38 5.98 -8.31
CA GLU A 26 2.17 5.38 -8.86
C GLU A 26 0.99 6.35 -8.62
N ASN A 27 0.33 6.75 -9.71
CA ASN A 27 -0.80 7.68 -9.66
C ASN A 27 -2.00 7.04 -8.94
N ASN A 28 -2.91 7.88 -8.40
CA ASN A 28 -4.16 7.65 -7.59
C ASN A 28 -5.10 6.47 -8.00
N SER A 29 -4.56 5.34 -8.38
CA SER A 29 -5.22 4.18 -8.97
C SER A 29 -5.03 2.93 -8.13
N THR A 30 -4.25 3.02 -7.06
CA THR A 30 -4.05 1.95 -6.10
C THR A 30 -5.17 1.96 -5.09
N GLU A 31 -5.85 0.83 -4.99
CA GLU A 31 -6.94 0.61 -4.06
C GLU A 31 -6.59 -0.56 -3.14
N ILE A 32 -6.82 -0.38 -1.84
CA ILE A 32 -6.77 -1.44 -0.84
C ILE A 32 -8.22 -1.79 -0.51
N GLN A 33 -8.57 -3.06 -0.72
CA GLN A 33 -9.82 -3.65 -0.30
C GLN A 33 -9.54 -4.56 0.91
N ALA A 34 -10.16 -4.28 2.04
CA ALA A 34 -9.95 -5.04 3.27
C ALA A 34 -11.24 -5.64 3.80
N THR A 35 -11.23 -6.96 4.02
CA THR A 35 -12.24 -7.66 4.80
C THR A 35 -11.80 -7.66 6.26
N VAL A 36 -12.69 -7.27 7.18
CA VAL A 36 -12.40 -7.25 8.61
C VAL A 36 -13.07 -8.42 9.30
N THR A 37 -12.32 -9.15 10.13
CA THR A 37 -12.84 -10.21 10.97
C THR A 37 -12.56 -9.95 12.45
N ALA A 38 -13.30 -10.59 13.34
CA ALA A 38 -12.98 -10.70 14.76
C ALA A 38 -13.17 -12.16 15.17
N ASN A 39 -12.13 -12.79 15.71
CA ASN A 39 -12.10 -14.22 16.01
C ASN A 39 -12.50 -15.08 14.80
N ASN A 40 -11.97 -14.75 13.62
CA ASN A 40 -12.29 -15.37 12.32
C ASN A 40 -13.77 -15.28 11.87
N GLN A 41 -14.60 -14.44 12.49
CA GLN A 41 -15.95 -14.13 12.01
C GLN A 41 -15.98 -12.76 11.36
N VAL A 42 -16.79 -12.58 10.31
CA VAL A 42 -16.94 -11.28 9.63
C VAL A 42 -17.38 -10.22 10.64
N TYR A 43 -16.64 -9.11 10.68
CA TYR A 43 -16.96 -7.98 11.52
C TYR A 43 -17.92 -7.04 10.79
N ASP A 44 -18.99 -6.60 11.46
CA ASP A 44 -19.97 -5.68 10.89
C ASP A 44 -19.45 -4.24 10.91
N LEU A 45 -19.32 -3.66 9.71
CA LEU A 45 -18.90 -2.28 9.46
C LEU A 45 -20.08 -1.32 9.24
N GLY A 46 -21.32 -1.78 9.45
CA GLY A 46 -22.53 -1.01 9.24
C GLY A 46 -22.55 0.31 10.01
N GLY A 47 -22.54 1.43 9.27
CA GLY A 47 -22.58 2.77 9.85
C GLY A 47 -21.28 3.24 10.51
N SER A 48 -20.19 2.51 10.31
CA SER A 48 -18.85 2.91 10.76
C SER A 48 -18.25 4.00 9.86
N ALA A 49 -17.36 4.81 10.43
CA ALA A 49 -16.40 5.61 9.68
C ALA A 49 -15.03 4.93 9.72
N VAL A 50 -14.29 4.95 8.61
CA VAL A 50 -13.01 4.24 8.51
C VAL A 50 -11.93 5.14 7.94
N GLU A 51 -10.76 5.09 8.55
CA GLU A 51 -9.56 5.79 8.10
C GLU A 51 -8.38 4.82 8.02
N LEU A 52 -7.59 4.94 6.96
CA LEU A 52 -6.26 4.34 6.88
C LEU A 52 -5.28 5.26 7.59
N HIS A 53 -4.50 4.70 8.51
CA HIS A 53 -3.38 5.38 9.16
C HIS A 53 -2.11 4.66 8.77
N MET A 54 -1.19 5.35 8.09
CA MET A 54 0.04 4.79 7.56
C MET A 54 1.25 5.60 8.02
N LYS A 55 2.23 4.92 8.63
CA LYS A 55 3.56 5.46 8.84
C LYS A 55 4.37 5.30 7.55
N LYS A 56 4.61 6.42 6.86
CA LYS A 56 5.37 6.48 5.61
C LYS A 56 6.87 6.20 5.86
N PRO A 57 7.66 5.91 4.79
CA PRO A 57 9.10 5.69 4.89
C PRO A 57 9.89 6.90 5.40
N ASP A 58 9.38 8.11 5.21
CA ASP A 58 9.94 9.38 5.73
C ASP A 58 9.56 9.67 7.19
N TYR A 59 8.92 8.70 7.86
CA TYR A 59 8.40 8.78 9.23
C TYR A 59 7.21 9.71 9.45
N GLU A 60 6.67 10.36 8.41
CA GLU A 60 5.42 11.09 8.50
C GLU A 60 4.23 10.13 8.55
N VAL A 61 3.12 10.62 9.12
CA VAL A 61 1.84 9.88 9.15
C VAL A 61 0.96 10.36 8.00
N TYR A 62 0.59 9.42 7.14
CA TYR A 62 -0.43 9.59 6.11
C TYR A 62 -1.77 9.07 6.64
N VAL A 63 -2.82 9.90 6.51
CA VAL A 63 -4.18 9.54 6.90
C VAL A 63 -5.11 9.72 5.71
N GLU A 64 -5.91 8.70 5.41
CA GLU A 64 -6.84 8.73 4.29
C GLU A 64 -8.20 8.16 4.69
N LYS A 65 -9.28 8.79 4.22
CA LYS A 65 -10.62 8.27 4.47
C LYS A 65 -10.88 7.08 3.57
N ALA A 66 -11.41 6.02 4.15
CA ALA A 66 -11.89 4.86 3.41
C ALA A 66 -13.42 4.90 3.30
N THR A 67 -13.94 4.22 2.29
CA THR A 67 -15.37 3.99 2.10
C THR A 67 -15.70 2.56 2.47
N ILE A 68 -16.93 2.31 2.90
CA ILE A 68 -17.42 0.94 3.13
C ILE A 68 -18.40 0.60 2.01
N ASN A 69 -18.19 -0.54 1.36
CA ASN A 69 -19.09 -1.08 0.35
C ASN A 69 -19.22 -2.59 0.54
N ASN A 70 -20.44 -3.12 0.59
CA ASN A 70 -20.70 -4.55 0.83
C ASN A 70 -19.93 -5.14 2.02
N ASN A 71 -19.85 -4.38 3.13
CA ASN A 71 -19.10 -4.75 4.34
C ASN A 71 -17.58 -4.98 4.12
N GLU A 72 -17.01 -4.38 3.08
CA GLU A 72 -15.57 -4.28 2.88
C GLU A 72 -15.12 -2.82 2.97
N ILE A 73 -13.92 -2.62 3.49
CA ILE A 73 -13.24 -1.32 3.46
C ILE A 73 -12.61 -1.14 2.09
N ILE A 74 -12.90 -0.04 1.42
CA ILE A 74 -12.29 0.38 0.16
C ILE A 74 -11.54 1.69 0.39
N CYS A 75 -10.22 1.64 0.34
CA CYS A 75 -9.34 2.79 0.51
C CYS A 75 -8.54 3.04 -0.77
N LYS A 76 -8.71 4.22 -1.36
CA LYS A 76 -7.95 4.65 -2.54
C LYS A 76 -6.76 5.48 -2.08
N LEU A 77 -5.56 5.00 -2.37
CA LEU A 77 -4.33 5.69 -2.01
C LEU A 77 -4.10 6.87 -2.95
N THR A 78 -3.73 8.00 -2.38
CA THR A 78 -3.28 9.16 -3.14
C THR A 78 -1.79 9.06 -3.47
N SER A 79 -1.30 9.91 -4.38
CA SER A 79 0.12 10.02 -4.71
C SER A 79 1.01 10.35 -3.51
N ASP A 80 0.47 10.98 -2.46
CA ASP A 80 1.24 11.26 -1.24
C ASP A 80 1.62 9.98 -0.48
N ALA A 81 0.74 8.96 -0.50
CA ALA A 81 0.98 7.67 0.14
C ALA A 81 2.23 6.97 -0.39
N VAL A 82 2.54 7.17 -1.68
CA VAL A 82 3.66 6.54 -2.39
C VAL A 82 4.74 7.53 -2.82
N LYS A 83 4.82 8.69 -2.15
CA LYS A 83 5.79 9.73 -2.47
C LYS A 83 7.25 9.30 -2.23
N PHE A 84 7.48 8.50 -1.20
CA PHE A 84 8.80 8.01 -0.80
C PHE A 84 8.87 6.49 -0.91
N ALA A 85 9.96 5.98 -1.50
CA ALA A 85 10.24 4.55 -1.53
C ALA A 85 10.69 4.05 -0.15
N GLY A 86 10.36 2.80 0.18
CA GLY A 86 10.73 2.15 1.42
C GLY A 86 9.58 1.36 2.04
N LYS A 87 9.81 0.90 3.27
CA LYS A 87 8.82 0.14 4.05
C LYS A 87 7.86 1.11 4.75
N ALA A 88 6.57 0.83 4.64
CA ALA A 88 5.53 1.51 5.42
C ALA A 88 4.75 0.49 6.25
N THR A 89 4.17 0.95 7.35
CA THR A 89 3.26 0.16 8.18
C THR A 89 1.95 0.91 8.29
N ALA A 90 0.84 0.22 8.13
CA ALA A 90 -0.48 0.83 8.20
C ALA A 90 -1.48 -0.03 8.96
N TYR A 91 -2.54 0.60 9.42
CA TYR A 91 -3.71 -0.05 10.01
C TYR A 91 -4.97 0.74 9.64
N PHE A 92 -6.13 0.12 9.74
CA PHE A 92 -7.40 0.83 9.67
C PHE A 92 -7.91 1.16 11.06
N GLN A 93 -8.28 2.42 11.27
CA GLN A 93 -9.07 2.85 12.41
C GLN A 93 -10.54 2.83 12.01
N ILE A 94 -11.36 2.11 12.78
CA ILE A 94 -12.80 1.96 12.57
C ILE A 94 -13.50 2.63 13.74
N THR A 95 -14.25 3.68 13.44
CA THR A 95 -15.01 4.46 14.41
C THR A 95 -16.48 4.13 14.27
N ASN A 96 -17.05 3.57 15.34
CA ASN A 96 -18.48 3.33 15.51
C ASN A 96 -19.06 4.41 16.43
N LYS A 97 -20.40 4.50 16.52
CA LYS A 97 -21.09 5.51 17.35
C LYS A 97 -20.54 5.67 18.77
N ASN A 98 -20.09 4.57 19.38
CA ASN A 98 -19.67 4.54 20.79
C ASN A 98 -18.26 3.98 21.01
N SER A 99 -17.51 3.62 19.96
CA SER A 99 -16.22 2.95 20.11
C SER A 99 -15.29 3.20 18.93
N VAL A 100 -13.99 3.14 19.21
CA VAL A 100 -12.94 3.13 18.20
C VAL A 100 -12.18 1.81 18.34
N VAL A 101 -12.05 1.09 17.23
CA VAL A 101 -11.24 -0.13 17.16
C VAL A 101 -10.24 0.00 16.03
N THR A 102 -9.07 -0.59 16.18
CA THR A 102 -8.02 -0.62 15.15
C THR A 102 -7.81 -2.03 14.69
N THR A 103 -7.55 -2.20 13.40
CA THR A 103 -7.06 -3.48 12.88
C THR A 103 -5.66 -3.78 13.41
N GLU A 104 -5.19 -4.98 13.14
CA GLU A 104 -3.77 -5.27 13.13
C GLU A 104 -3.02 -4.44 12.08
N ASP A 105 -1.71 -4.28 12.31
CA ASP A 105 -0.79 -3.65 11.38
C ASP A 105 -0.58 -4.55 10.15
N PHE A 106 -0.56 -3.95 8.97
CA PHE A 106 -0.09 -4.57 7.74
C PHE A 106 1.07 -3.76 7.13
N LYS A 107 1.86 -4.42 6.28
CA LYS A 107 3.09 -3.85 5.72
C LYS A 107 2.90 -3.51 4.25
N LEU A 108 3.43 -2.36 3.87
CA LEU A 108 3.55 -1.96 2.48
C LEU A 108 5.03 -1.83 2.13
N ASP A 109 5.37 -2.26 0.93
CA ASP A 109 6.70 -2.13 0.35
C ASP A 109 6.60 -1.24 -0.89
N ILE A 110 7.02 0.02 -0.74
CA ILE A 110 6.97 1.01 -1.81
C ILE A 110 8.30 0.93 -2.55
N LEU A 111 8.29 0.27 -3.70
CA LEU A 111 9.48 0.09 -4.52
C LEU A 111 9.86 1.41 -5.20
N PRO A 112 11.17 1.67 -5.43
CA PRO A 112 11.62 2.84 -6.18
C PRO A 112 10.91 2.98 -7.53
N ALA A 113 10.75 4.22 -7.98
CA ALA A 113 10.28 4.50 -9.32
C ALA A 113 11.16 3.78 -10.35
N LEU A 114 10.56 3.32 -11.45
CA LEU A 114 11.35 2.79 -12.56
C LEU A 114 12.12 3.97 -13.16
N ASN A 115 13.45 3.90 -13.15
CA ASN A 115 14.25 4.83 -13.94
C ASN A 115 13.79 4.70 -15.39
N PRO A 116 13.48 5.80 -16.09
CA PRO A 116 13.28 5.71 -17.53
C PRO A 116 14.55 5.10 -18.10
N VAL A 117 14.42 3.94 -18.77
CA VAL A 117 15.49 3.43 -19.62
C VAL A 117 15.80 4.57 -20.55
N LYS A 118 17.00 5.17 -20.45
CA LYS A 118 17.48 6.09 -21.48
C LYS A 118 17.29 5.33 -22.79
N LYS A 119 16.40 5.81 -23.66
CA LYS A 119 16.39 5.32 -25.05
C LYS A 119 17.83 5.48 -25.50
N LYS A 120 18.50 4.38 -25.88
CA LYS A 120 19.80 4.46 -26.55
C LYS A 120 19.61 5.50 -27.64
N ASP A 121 20.39 6.59 -27.58
CA ASP A 121 20.43 7.53 -28.68
C ASP A 121 20.85 6.70 -29.90
N PRO A 122 20.10 6.73 -31.03
CA PRO A 122 20.54 6.05 -32.24
C PRO A 122 21.95 6.47 -32.68
N ASN A 123 22.45 7.61 -32.18
CA ASN A 123 23.77 8.15 -32.45
C ASN A 123 24.81 7.90 -31.33
N GLU A 124 24.50 7.09 -30.31
CA GLU A 124 25.51 6.74 -29.29
C GLU A 124 26.58 5.83 -29.94
N PRO A 125 27.85 6.28 -30.01
CA PRO A 125 28.92 5.48 -30.61
C PRO A 125 29.01 4.13 -29.88
N GLN A 126 28.86 3.03 -30.61
CA GLN A 126 29.11 1.72 -30.02
C GLN A 126 30.62 1.58 -29.76
N PRO A 127 31.04 0.92 -28.67
CA PRO A 127 32.45 0.61 -28.45
C PRO A 127 33.00 -0.13 -29.66
N ILE A 128 34.11 0.33 -30.21
CA ILE A 128 34.82 -0.38 -31.28
C ILE A 128 35.39 -1.65 -30.64
N ASP A 129 34.92 -2.82 -31.09
CA ASP A 129 35.53 -4.09 -30.73
C ASP A 129 36.99 -4.11 -31.25
N LEU A 130 37.95 -3.85 -30.37
CA LEU A 130 39.37 -4.12 -30.60
C LEU A 130 39.59 -5.65 -30.65
N GLN A 131 39.13 -6.31 -31.72
CA GLN A 131 39.41 -7.73 -31.93
C GLN A 131 39.92 -8.08 -33.33
N ILE A 132 40.34 -7.11 -34.14
CA ILE A 132 41.05 -7.43 -35.38
C ILE A 132 42.25 -6.50 -35.57
N LEU A 133 43.32 -6.80 -34.83
CA LEU A 133 44.67 -6.57 -35.32
C LEU A 133 45.46 -7.85 -35.05
N LYS A 134 45.50 -8.72 -36.05
CA LYS A 134 46.52 -9.75 -36.20
C LYS A 134 47.41 -9.35 -37.35
#